data_AF-A0A9W8PR59-F1
#
_entry.id   AF-A0A9W8PR59-F1
#
_cell.length_a   1.000
_cell.length_b   1.000
_cell.length_c   1.000
_cell.angle_alpha   90.00
_cell.angle_beta   90.00
_cell.angle_gamma   90.00
#
_symmetry.space_group_name_H-M   'P 1'
#
loop_
_entity.id
_entity.type
_entity.pdbx_description
1 polymer ?
#
loop_
_entity_poly.entity_id
_entity_poly.type
_entity_poly.pdbx_seq_one_letter_code
_entity_poly.pdbx_strand_id
1 'polypeptide(L)'
;MAGFVKVYSTTPTELLTLLSHQLPYSLPLLRRLQFAQLEGGLPQTAKVILAADSELSDSKSPKKFTTMYVDVGGGPDTQAWVYSTYEHPELTTVEDTTIYEQQLDRIVQESIGIAKEYGQKLAYGDAVLVGTIHDSVRELLYKTGRVEPRETGAYDKWLFKYEDLPKEEVELPKGMCWAKATEDDCRVVISRTDIPRTV
;
A
#
# COMPACT_ATOMS: atom_id res chain seq x y z
N MET A 1 23.56 -5.14 14.08
CA MET A 1 23.78 -5.92 12.85
C MET A 1 23.28 -5.07 11.70
N ALA A 2 24.09 -4.85 10.67
CA ALA A 2 23.65 -4.07 9.51
C ALA A 2 22.50 -4.84 8.84
N GLY A 3 21.29 -4.27 8.87
CA GLY A 3 20.12 -4.88 8.23
C GLY A 3 20.34 -5.01 6.73
N PHE A 4 19.86 -6.10 6.15
CA PHE A 4 19.86 -6.31 4.71
C PHE A 4 18.85 -5.37 4.06
N VAL A 5 19.20 -4.72 2.94
CA VAL A 5 18.24 -4.02 2.10
C VAL A 5 18.43 -4.39 0.63
N LYS A 6 17.32 -4.55 -0.10
CA LYS A 6 17.34 -4.76 -1.54
C LYS A 6 16.21 -4.00 -2.21
N VAL A 7 16.55 -3.32 -3.31
CA VAL A 7 15.61 -2.63 -4.18
C VAL A 7 15.45 -3.46 -5.46
N TYR A 8 14.20 -3.74 -5.81
CA TYR A 8 13.84 -4.52 -6.99
C TYR A 8 13.12 -3.62 -7.99
N SER A 9 13.45 -3.80 -9.27
CA SER A 9 12.74 -3.18 -10.40
C SER A 9 11.61 -4.05 -10.95
N THR A 10 11.41 -5.24 -10.36
CA THR A 10 10.35 -6.19 -10.66
C THR A 10 9.84 -6.78 -9.35
N THR A 11 8.65 -7.41 -9.36
CA THR A 11 8.13 -8.12 -8.19
C THR A 11 8.74 -9.53 -8.10
N PRO A 12 9.57 -9.84 -7.08
CA PRO A 12 10.15 -11.18 -6.92
C PRO A 12 9.09 -12.19 -6.47
N THR A 13 9.10 -13.40 -7.04
CA THR A 13 8.16 -14.47 -6.70
C THR A 13 8.32 -14.91 -5.25
N GLU A 14 9.54 -14.96 -4.75
CA GLU A 14 9.87 -15.35 -3.38
C GLU A 14 9.29 -14.36 -2.37
N LEU A 15 9.22 -13.08 -2.74
CA LEU A 15 8.63 -12.03 -1.91
C LEU A 15 7.12 -12.17 -1.82
N LEU A 16 6.46 -12.58 -2.91
CA LEU A 16 5.02 -12.88 -2.91
C LEU A 16 4.70 -14.09 -2.03
N THR A 17 5.52 -15.15 -2.11
CA THR A 17 5.41 -16.32 -1.24
C THR A 17 5.61 -15.91 0.22
N LEU A 18 6.64 -15.12 0.51
CA LEU A 18 6.92 -14.61 1.84
C LEU A 18 5.74 -13.82 2.42
N LEU A 19 5.19 -12.87 1.65
CA LEU A 19 4.03 -12.08 2.06
C LEU A 19 2.77 -12.92 2.20
N SER A 20 2.57 -13.95 1.38
CA SER A 20 1.39 -14.84 1.49
C SER A 20 1.35 -15.59 2.82
N HIS A 21 2.50 -15.94 3.39
CA HIS A 21 2.59 -16.53 4.72
C HIS A 21 2.27 -15.56 5.87
N GLN A 22 2.16 -14.26 5.58
CA GLN A 22 1.86 -13.21 6.56
C GLN A 22 0.41 -12.72 6.49
N LEU A 23 -0.45 -13.42 5.74
CA LEU A 23 -1.86 -13.09 5.69
C LEU A 23 -2.52 -13.29 7.07
N PRO A 24 -3.49 -12.44 7.47
CA PRO A 24 -4.11 -11.40 6.63
C PRO A 24 -3.38 -10.04 6.60
N TYR A 25 -2.37 -9.82 7.45
CA TYR A 25 -1.75 -8.50 7.66
C TYR A 25 -1.08 -7.92 6.40
N SER A 26 -0.41 -8.78 5.63
CA SER A 26 0.27 -8.37 4.39
C SER A 26 -0.66 -8.11 3.20
N LEU A 27 -1.97 -8.34 3.33
CA LEU A 27 -2.91 -8.38 2.20
C LEU A 27 -2.85 -7.14 1.29
N PRO A 28 -2.83 -5.89 1.80
CA PRO A 28 -2.81 -4.71 0.93
C PRO A 28 -1.58 -4.66 0.02
N LEU A 29 -0.39 -4.91 0.59
CA LEU A 29 0.85 -4.92 -0.18
C LEU A 29 0.90 -6.14 -1.11
N LEU A 30 0.53 -7.32 -0.64
CA LEU A 30 0.51 -8.54 -1.45
C LEU A 30 -0.34 -8.34 -2.72
N ARG A 31 -1.54 -7.76 -2.58
CA ARG A 31 -2.42 -7.49 -3.72
C ARG A 31 -1.84 -6.47 -4.68
N ARG A 32 -1.20 -5.40 -4.17
CA ARG A 32 -0.50 -4.43 -5.04
C ARG A 32 0.61 -5.11 -5.83
N LEU A 33 1.40 -5.97 -5.20
CA LEU A 33 2.50 -6.66 -5.85
C LEU A 33 2.03 -7.73 -6.85
N GLN A 34 0.94 -8.43 -6.57
CA GLN A 34 0.29 -9.34 -7.53
C GLN A 34 -0.20 -8.58 -8.78
N PHE A 35 -0.83 -7.42 -8.59
CA PHE A 35 -1.23 -6.56 -9.71
C PHE A 35 -0.01 -6.07 -10.52
N ALA A 36 1.09 -5.75 -9.83
CA ALA A 36 2.33 -5.31 -10.47
C ALA A 36 2.99 -6.38 -11.38
N GLN A 37 2.59 -7.65 -11.27
CA GLN A 37 3.05 -8.71 -12.19
C GLN A 37 2.28 -8.75 -13.52
N LEU A 38 1.13 -8.09 -13.62
CA LEU A 38 0.37 -8.02 -14.86
C LEU A 38 1.09 -7.12 -15.87
N GLU A 39 0.80 -7.30 -17.15
CA GLU A 39 1.36 -6.45 -18.21
C GLU A 39 0.99 -4.98 -17.96
N GLY A 40 2.00 -4.11 -17.91
CA GLY A 40 1.82 -2.69 -17.55
C GLY A 40 1.54 -2.42 -16.06
N GLY A 41 1.51 -3.45 -15.21
CA GLY A 41 1.17 -3.32 -13.79
C GLY A 41 2.25 -2.68 -12.92
N LEU A 42 3.53 -2.71 -13.36
CA LEU A 42 4.66 -2.07 -12.69
C LEU A 42 5.28 -0.98 -13.58
N PRO A 43 4.98 0.30 -13.34
CA PRO A 43 5.60 1.41 -14.04
C PRO A 43 7.12 1.45 -13.83
N GLN A 44 7.87 2.07 -14.76
CA GLN A 44 9.33 2.21 -14.64
C GLN A 44 9.74 3.05 -13.41
N THR A 45 8.86 3.96 -12.99
CA THR A 45 8.98 4.79 -11.80
C THR A 45 8.67 4.04 -10.50
N ALA A 46 8.16 2.81 -10.60
CA ALA A 46 7.88 1.97 -9.45
C ALA A 46 9.07 1.08 -9.07
N LYS A 47 9.19 0.84 -7.77
CA LYS A 47 10.21 -0.02 -7.15
C LYS A 47 9.61 -0.77 -5.98
N VAL A 48 10.20 -1.92 -5.65
CA VAL A 48 9.91 -2.68 -4.45
C VAL A 48 11.15 -2.69 -3.57
N ILE A 49 11.00 -2.33 -2.30
CA ILE A 49 12.10 -2.23 -1.34
C ILE A 49 11.85 -3.27 -0.25
N LEU A 50 12.84 -4.10 0.05
CA LEU A 50 12.83 -5.07 1.14
C LEU A 50 13.96 -4.71 2.12
N ALA A 51 13.62 -4.44 3.37
CA ALA A 51 14.55 -4.33 4.49
C ALA A 51 14.31 -5.51 5.45
N ALA A 52 15.34 -6.30 5.77
CA ALA A 52 15.17 -7.56 6.49
C ALA A 52 16.35 -7.93 7.39
N ASP A 53 16.13 -8.90 8.28
CA ASP A 53 17.16 -9.50 9.13
C ASP A 53 18.15 -10.40 8.34
N SER A 54 17.79 -10.82 7.14
CA SER A 54 18.59 -11.68 6.28
C SER A 54 18.15 -11.59 4.81
N GLU A 55 18.99 -12.08 3.90
CA GLU A 55 18.65 -12.13 2.48
C GLU A 55 17.47 -13.06 2.20
N LEU A 56 16.64 -12.68 1.24
CA LEU A 56 15.58 -13.51 0.69
C LEU A 56 16.13 -14.39 -0.44
N SER A 57 16.05 -15.70 -0.27
CA SER A 57 16.43 -16.71 -1.26
C SER A 57 15.51 -17.94 -1.19
N ASP A 58 15.63 -18.85 -2.17
CA ASP A 58 14.83 -20.08 -2.24
C ASP A 58 14.96 -20.97 -1.00
N SER A 59 16.10 -20.92 -0.31
CA SER A 59 16.40 -21.76 0.85
C SER A 59 16.30 -21.04 2.19
N LYS A 60 16.17 -19.71 2.19
CA LYS A 60 16.15 -18.89 3.40
C LYS A 60 15.18 -17.72 3.26
N SER A 61 14.22 -17.68 4.18
CA SER A 61 13.28 -16.57 4.31
C SER A 61 13.59 -15.76 5.56
N PRO A 62 13.62 -14.42 5.47
CA PRO A 62 13.78 -13.57 6.65
C PRO A 62 12.57 -13.71 7.58
N LYS A 63 12.81 -13.61 8.88
CA LYS A 63 11.74 -13.69 9.89
C LYS A 63 11.22 -12.31 10.26
N LYS A 64 12.14 -11.33 10.35
CA LYS A 64 11.82 -9.93 10.62
C LYS A 64 12.11 -9.11 9.38
N PHE A 65 11.07 -8.56 8.78
CA PHE A 65 11.23 -7.77 7.56
C PHE A 65 10.16 -6.69 7.42
N THR A 66 10.50 -5.69 6.62
CA THR A 66 9.64 -4.60 6.20
C THR A 66 9.79 -4.44 4.69
N THR A 67 8.66 -4.35 3.99
CA THR A 67 8.61 -4.23 2.54
C THR A 67 7.78 -3.03 2.13
N MET A 68 8.22 -2.32 1.12
CA MET A 68 7.51 -1.19 0.52
C MET A 68 7.39 -1.35 -0.99
N TYR A 69 6.20 -1.17 -1.53
CA TYR A 69 6.04 -0.74 -2.92
C TYR A 69 6.03 0.78 -2.93
N VAL A 70 6.75 1.40 -3.87
CA VAL A 70 6.69 2.85 -4.11
C VAL A 70 6.71 3.14 -5.60
N ASP A 71 5.83 4.03 -6.05
CA ASP A 71 5.82 4.60 -7.39
C ASP A 71 5.85 6.12 -7.33
N VAL A 72 7.03 6.69 -7.52
CA VAL A 72 7.26 8.14 -7.42
C VAL A 72 6.61 8.93 -8.56
N GLY A 73 6.29 8.28 -9.68
CA GLY A 73 5.65 8.90 -10.85
C GLY A 73 4.15 8.67 -10.95
N GLY A 74 3.59 7.71 -10.21
CA GLY A 74 2.20 7.24 -10.37
C GLY A 74 1.10 8.08 -9.71
N GLY A 75 1.37 9.28 -9.23
CA GLY A 75 0.36 10.14 -8.60
C GLY A 75 -0.69 10.67 -9.60
N PRO A 76 -1.82 11.25 -9.12
CA PRO A 76 -2.08 11.67 -7.75
C PRO A 76 -2.69 10.58 -6.86
N ASP A 77 -2.90 9.35 -7.34
CA ASP A 77 -3.48 8.29 -6.52
C ASP A 77 -2.48 7.76 -5.46
N THR A 78 -2.83 6.69 -4.76
CA THR A 78 -1.91 6.05 -3.81
C THR A 78 -0.63 5.60 -4.52
N GLN A 79 0.51 6.04 -4.02
CA GLN A 79 1.82 5.80 -4.62
C GLN A 79 2.64 4.76 -3.86
N ALA A 80 2.33 4.51 -2.59
CA ALA A 80 3.09 3.59 -1.76
C ALA A 80 2.22 2.68 -0.89
N TRP A 81 2.71 1.47 -0.66
CA TRP A 81 2.14 0.48 0.26
C TRP A 81 3.27 -0.11 1.08
N VAL A 82 3.07 -0.22 2.39
CA VAL A 82 4.07 -0.75 3.32
C VAL A 82 3.48 -1.94 4.06
N TYR A 83 4.30 -2.95 4.30
CA TYR A 83 4.03 -4.03 5.23
C TYR A 83 5.25 -4.24 6.12
N SER A 84 5.05 -4.47 7.41
CA SER A 84 6.08 -4.94 8.33
C SER A 84 5.62 -6.17 9.10
N THR A 85 6.51 -7.12 9.37
CA THR A 85 6.20 -8.20 10.33
C THR A 85 5.92 -7.66 11.74
N TYR A 86 6.22 -6.40 12.00
CA TYR A 86 5.81 -5.69 13.22
C TYR A 86 4.29 -5.56 13.38
N GLU A 87 3.52 -5.75 12.31
CA GLU A 87 2.06 -5.71 12.35
C GLU A 87 1.44 -6.93 13.03
N HIS A 88 2.23 -8.00 13.21
CA HIS A 88 1.74 -9.26 13.75
C HIS A 88 1.87 -9.31 15.28
N PRO A 89 0.77 -9.22 16.05
CA PRO A 89 0.83 -9.07 17.52
C PRO A 89 1.49 -10.24 18.23
N GLU A 90 1.46 -11.43 17.62
CA GLU A 90 2.04 -12.66 18.18
C GLU A 90 3.53 -12.89 17.84
N LEU A 91 4.09 -12.12 16.89
CA LEU A 91 5.47 -12.32 16.41
C LEU A 91 6.45 -11.28 16.93
N THR A 92 5.97 -10.26 17.65
CA THR A 92 6.77 -9.11 18.06
C THR A 92 6.94 -9.06 19.57
N THR A 93 8.18 -8.90 20.03
CA THR A 93 8.47 -8.51 21.41
C THR A 93 8.88 -7.05 21.49
N VAL A 94 8.84 -6.45 22.69
CA VAL A 94 9.21 -5.04 22.89
C VAL A 94 10.65 -4.77 22.45
N GLU A 95 11.54 -5.75 22.67
CA GLU A 95 12.95 -5.71 22.30
C GLU A 95 13.16 -5.60 20.78
N ASP A 96 12.18 -6.04 19.97
CA ASP A 96 12.27 -6.01 18.52
C ASP A 96 11.97 -4.65 17.89
N THR A 97 11.39 -3.73 18.67
CA THR A 97 10.98 -2.40 18.18
C THR A 97 12.13 -1.65 17.50
N THR A 98 13.34 -1.74 18.06
CA THR A 98 14.53 -1.07 17.49
C THR A 98 14.90 -1.64 16.11
N ILE A 99 14.70 -2.94 15.89
CA ILE A 99 14.96 -3.60 14.60
C ILE A 99 14.00 -3.04 13.55
N TYR A 100 12.72 -2.93 13.90
CA TYR A 100 11.70 -2.43 12.98
C TYR A 100 11.82 -0.93 12.72
N GLU A 101 12.21 -0.13 13.71
CA GLU A 101 12.55 1.28 13.51
C GLU A 101 13.70 1.43 12.48
N GLN A 102 14.74 0.59 12.57
CA GLN A 102 15.84 0.58 11.61
C GLN A 102 15.40 0.13 10.21
N GLN A 103 14.55 -0.89 10.11
CA GLN A 103 14.03 -1.35 8.82
C GLN A 103 13.13 -0.30 8.15
N LEU A 104 12.30 0.38 8.95
CA LEU A 104 11.41 1.45 8.48
C LEU A 104 12.18 2.68 8.03
N ASP A 105 13.18 3.13 8.80
CA ASP A 105 14.07 4.21 8.34
C ASP A 105 14.76 3.81 7.03
N ARG A 106 15.22 2.55 6.92
CA ARG A 106 15.91 2.10 5.71
C ARG A 106 15.03 2.17 4.46
N ILE A 107 13.77 1.72 4.52
CA ILE A 107 12.87 1.82 3.36
C ILE A 107 12.57 3.28 2.99
N VAL A 108 12.51 4.19 3.97
CA VAL A 108 12.32 5.63 3.75
C VAL A 108 13.56 6.24 3.09
N GLN A 109 14.78 5.91 3.53
CA GLN A 109 16.00 6.40 2.89
C GLN A 109 16.12 5.92 1.44
N GLU A 110 15.78 4.66 1.17
CA GLU A 110 15.78 4.13 -0.20
C GLU A 110 14.71 4.79 -1.08
N SER A 111 13.51 5.06 -0.54
CA SER A 111 12.46 5.76 -1.31
C SER A 111 12.84 7.21 -1.63
N ILE A 112 13.54 7.90 -0.73
CA ILE A 112 14.14 9.22 -0.98
C ILE A 112 15.19 9.13 -2.10
N GLY A 113 16.02 8.09 -2.09
CA GLY A 113 16.99 7.82 -3.15
C GLY A 113 16.32 7.67 -4.51
N ILE A 114 15.25 6.87 -4.58
CA ILE A 114 14.45 6.64 -5.80
C ILE A 114 13.82 7.95 -6.30
N ALA A 115 13.26 8.77 -5.40
CA ALA A 115 12.68 10.06 -5.77
C ALA A 115 13.72 11.04 -6.33
N LYS A 116 14.93 11.06 -5.75
CA LYS A 116 16.05 11.87 -6.24
C LYS A 116 16.53 11.42 -7.61
N GLU A 117 16.64 10.11 -7.83
CA GLU A 117 17.02 9.53 -9.12
C GLU A 117 15.99 9.82 -10.21
N TYR A 118 14.70 9.79 -9.85
CA TYR A 118 13.62 10.15 -10.76
C TYR A 118 13.73 11.60 -11.26
N GLY A 119 14.15 12.53 -10.40
CA GLY A 119 14.57 13.88 -10.79
C GLY A 119 13.46 14.78 -11.38
N GLN A 120 12.21 14.34 -11.33
CA GLN A 120 11.04 15.09 -11.80
C GLN A 120 10.16 15.51 -10.62
N LYS A 121 9.23 16.44 -10.88
CA LYS A 121 8.27 16.93 -9.88
C LYS A 121 7.31 15.80 -9.48
N LEU A 122 7.18 15.54 -8.17
CA LEU A 122 6.21 14.59 -7.65
C LEU A 122 4.80 15.20 -7.62
N ALA A 123 3.78 14.34 -7.63
CA ALA A 123 2.39 14.77 -7.55
C ALA A 123 2.08 15.54 -6.25
N TYR A 124 2.76 15.19 -5.15
CA TYR A 124 2.61 15.80 -3.84
C TYR A 124 3.85 16.60 -3.42
N GLY A 125 4.41 17.39 -4.34
CA GLY A 125 5.56 18.25 -4.07
C GLY A 125 6.84 17.44 -3.89
N ASP A 126 7.27 17.24 -2.64
CA ASP A 126 8.42 16.44 -2.23
C ASP A 126 8.03 15.13 -1.53
N ALA A 127 6.74 14.77 -1.54
CA ALA A 127 6.19 13.58 -0.90
C ALA A 127 5.54 12.59 -1.88
N VAL A 128 5.29 11.38 -1.38
CA VAL A 128 4.45 10.34 -2.01
C VAL A 128 3.29 10.00 -1.09
N LEU A 129 2.13 9.68 -1.68
CA LEU A 129 0.97 9.26 -0.89
C LEU A 129 1.08 7.78 -0.48
N VAL A 130 1.20 7.52 0.82
CA VAL A 130 1.21 6.16 1.38
C VAL A 130 -0.22 5.73 1.68
N GLY A 131 -0.64 4.61 1.09
CA GLY A 131 -1.93 3.98 1.33
C GLY A 131 -1.95 3.20 2.64
N THR A 132 -3.10 2.58 2.94
CA THR A 132 -3.38 1.75 4.14
C THR A 132 -2.14 1.34 4.93
N ILE A 133 -1.99 1.89 6.13
CA ILE A 133 -0.88 1.59 7.03
C ILE A 133 -1.42 1.12 8.37
N HIS A 134 -0.76 0.11 8.95
CA HIS A 134 -1.10 -0.37 10.28
C HIS A 134 -0.68 0.65 11.35
N ASP A 135 -1.46 0.77 12.43
CA ASP A 135 -1.23 1.81 13.45
C ASP A 135 0.15 1.68 14.11
N SER A 136 0.59 0.46 14.44
CA SER A 136 1.92 0.24 15.04
C SER A 136 3.06 0.67 14.10
N VAL A 137 2.94 0.42 12.79
CA VAL A 137 3.92 0.83 11.78
C VAL A 137 3.90 2.34 11.58
N ARG A 138 2.70 2.94 11.57
CA ARG A 138 2.50 4.38 11.49
C ARG A 138 3.17 5.12 12.64
N GLU A 139 3.03 4.63 13.87
CA GLU A 139 3.67 5.23 15.04
C GLU A 139 5.19 5.23 14.91
N LEU A 140 5.79 4.13 14.45
CA LEU A 140 7.25 4.06 14.24
C LEU A 140 7.71 4.97 13.09
N LEU A 141 6.96 5.02 11.98
CA LEU A 141 7.27 5.92 10.87
C LEU A 141 7.13 7.39 11.26
N TYR A 142 6.16 7.73 12.10
CA TYR A 142 5.97 9.10 12.57
C TYR A 142 7.20 9.60 13.35
N LYS A 143 7.84 8.73 14.14
CA LYS A 143 9.09 9.06 14.85
C LYS A 143 10.25 9.42 13.93
N THR A 144 10.23 8.99 12.67
CA THR A 144 11.28 9.36 11.70
C THR A 144 11.22 10.85 11.31
N GLY A 145 10.08 11.52 11.53
CA GLY A 145 9.83 12.88 11.07
C GLY A 145 9.72 13.00 9.54
N ARG A 146 9.60 11.89 8.82
CA ARG A 146 9.49 11.82 7.35
C ARG A 146 8.14 11.32 6.84
N VAL A 147 7.28 10.87 7.74
CA VAL A 147 5.93 10.41 7.43
C VAL A 147 4.97 11.14 8.35
N GLU A 148 4.02 11.86 7.76
CA GLU A 148 3.02 12.64 8.47
C GLU A 148 1.60 12.24 8.02
N PRO A 149 0.62 12.27 8.93
CA PRO A 149 -0.78 12.14 8.53
C PRO A 149 -1.22 13.37 7.75
N ARG A 150 -2.24 13.23 6.90
CA ARG A 150 -2.89 14.38 6.27
C ARG A 150 -3.60 15.22 7.33
N GLU A 151 -3.87 16.49 7.00
CA GLU A 151 -4.60 17.43 7.86
C GLU A 151 -5.97 16.90 8.31
N THR A 152 -6.61 16.07 7.48
CA THR A 152 -7.90 15.41 7.73
C THR A 152 -7.84 14.33 8.81
N GLY A 153 -6.64 13.95 9.27
CA GLY A 153 -6.43 13.05 10.41
C GLY A 153 -5.96 11.66 10.02
N ALA A 154 -5.99 10.75 11.01
CA ALA A 154 -5.43 9.40 10.90
C ALA A 154 -6.26 8.43 10.05
N TYR A 155 -7.53 8.77 9.78
CA TYR A 155 -8.51 7.87 9.18
C TYR A 155 -9.19 8.51 7.97
N ASP A 156 -8.44 8.77 6.90
CA ASP A 156 -9.00 9.09 5.57
C ASP A 156 -9.87 7.95 4.98
N LYS A 157 -10.21 6.94 5.79
CA LYS A 157 -11.20 5.89 5.55
C LYS A 157 -12.45 6.20 6.37
N TRP A 158 -13.53 6.49 5.67
CA TRP A 158 -14.81 6.87 6.25
C TRP A 158 -15.54 5.65 6.83
N LEU A 159 -15.73 5.66 8.14
CA LEU A 159 -16.75 4.85 8.80
C LEU A 159 -18.00 5.72 8.91
N PHE A 160 -18.98 5.51 8.03
CA PHE A 160 -20.32 6.05 8.27
C PHE A 160 -21.11 5.01 9.05
N LYS A 161 -21.92 5.46 10.01
CA LYS A 161 -22.89 4.56 10.62
C LYS A 161 -24.08 4.47 9.68
N TYR A 162 -24.63 3.28 9.50
CA TYR A 162 -25.83 3.08 8.68
C TYR A 162 -27.01 3.95 9.13
N GLU A 163 -27.08 4.26 10.42
CA GLU A 163 -28.08 5.16 11.01
C GLU A 163 -27.90 6.64 10.65
N ASP A 164 -26.68 7.05 10.24
CA ASP A 164 -26.32 8.41 9.84
C ASP A 164 -26.41 8.61 8.32
N LEU A 165 -26.64 7.54 7.54
CA LEU A 165 -26.99 7.69 6.13
C LEU A 165 -28.32 8.44 6.01
N PRO A 166 -28.48 9.32 5.01
CA PRO A 166 -29.77 9.95 4.72
C PRO A 166 -30.85 8.87 4.60
N LYS A 167 -31.79 8.88 5.55
CA LYS A 167 -32.88 7.89 5.60
C LYS A 167 -33.98 8.19 4.59
N GLU A 168 -34.01 9.43 4.13
CA GLU A 168 -34.95 9.92 3.14
C GLU A 168 -34.24 10.04 1.79
N GLU A 169 -34.94 9.62 0.73
CA GLU A 169 -34.48 9.84 -0.64
C GLU A 169 -34.24 11.35 -0.83
N VAL A 170 -33.02 11.72 -1.20
CA VAL A 170 -32.68 13.11 -1.49
C VAL A 170 -33.60 13.61 -2.60
N GLU A 171 -34.25 14.75 -2.39
CA GLU A 171 -35.08 15.39 -3.42
C GLU A 171 -34.21 15.71 -4.64
N LEU A 172 -34.54 15.08 -5.77
CA LEU A 172 -33.82 15.30 -7.01
C LEU A 172 -34.24 16.62 -7.67
N PRO A 173 -33.36 17.28 -8.44
CA PRO A 173 -33.72 18.42 -9.26
C PRO A 173 -34.92 18.13 -10.16
N LYS A 174 -35.72 19.16 -10.44
CA LYS A 174 -36.93 19.05 -11.26
C LYS A 174 -36.64 18.34 -12.59
N GLY A 175 -37.29 17.20 -12.81
CA GLY A 175 -37.16 16.39 -14.03
C GLY A 175 -36.20 15.20 -13.90
N MET A 176 -35.51 15.03 -12.78
CA MET A 176 -34.71 13.84 -12.48
C MET A 176 -35.51 12.85 -11.60
N CYS A 177 -35.24 11.56 -11.78
CA CYS A 177 -35.82 10.48 -10.97
C CYS A 177 -34.74 9.49 -10.53
N TRP A 178 -34.93 8.87 -9.37
CA TRP A 178 -34.13 7.72 -8.95
C TRP A 178 -34.56 6.52 -9.80
N ALA A 179 -33.61 5.96 -10.55
CA ALA A 179 -33.81 4.73 -11.31
C ALA A 179 -33.20 3.56 -10.54
N LYS A 180 -33.73 2.35 -10.77
CA LYS A 180 -33.06 1.12 -10.33
C LYS A 180 -31.99 0.77 -11.36
N ALA A 181 -30.82 0.37 -10.88
CA ALA A 181 -29.81 -0.22 -11.74
C ALA A 181 -30.41 -1.40 -12.51
N THR A 182 -30.21 -1.42 -13.81
CA THR A 182 -30.68 -2.47 -14.71
C THR A 182 -29.54 -3.43 -15.05
N GLU A 183 -29.88 -4.59 -15.60
CA GLU A 183 -28.87 -5.48 -16.17
C GLU A 183 -28.05 -4.82 -17.28
N ASP A 184 -28.63 -3.89 -18.05
CA ASP A 184 -27.90 -3.15 -19.09
C ASP A 184 -26.87 -2.20 -18.49
N ASP A 185 -27.17 -1.55 -17.36
CA ASP A 185 -26.19 -0.76 -16.61
C ASP A 185 -25.04 -1.65 -16.10
N CYS A 186 -25.37 -2.85 -15.60
CA CYS A 186 -24.37 -3.85 -15.22
C CYS A 186 -23.52 -4.29 -16.42
N ARG A 187 -24.13 -4.53 -17.59
CA ARG A 187 -23.41 -4.86 -18.84
C ARG A 187 -22.46 -3.73 -19.26
N VAL A 188 -22.88 -2.47 -19.14
CA VAL A 188 -22.01 -1.30 -19.42
C VAL A 188 -20.82 -1.27 -18.47
N VAL A 189 -21.03 -1.47 -17.17
CA VAL A 189 -19.93 -1.51 -16.19
C VAL A 189 -18.98 -2.67 -16.49
N ILE A 190 -19.51 -3.87 -16.75
CA ILE A 190 -18.70 -5.06 -17.09
C ILE A 190 -17.89 -4.82 -18.37
N SER A 191 -18.49 -4.21 -19.40
CA SER A 191 -17.80 -3.92 -20.67
C SER A 191 -16.61 -2.95 -20.54
N ARG A 192 -16.54 -2.21 -19.43
CA ARG A 192 -15.48 -1.21 -19.16
C ARG A 192 -14.45 -1.71 -18.15
N THR A 193 -14.52 -2.98 -17.75
CA THR A 193 -13.58 -3.59 -16.80
C THR A 193 -13.11 -4.94 -17.29
N ASP A 194 -11.81 -5.22 -17.24
CA ASP A 194 -11.23 -6.51 -17.63
C ASP A 194 -11.42 -7.63 -16.59
N ILE A 195 -12.36 -7.44 -15.65
CA ILE A 195 -12.66 -8.40 -14.59
C ILE A 195 -13.83 -9.27 -15.06
N PRO A 196 -13.65 -10.59 -15.22
CA PRO A 196 -14.70 -11.48 -15.71
C PRO A 196 -15.83 -11.56 -14.70
N ARG A 197 -16.96 -10.94 -15.03
CA ARG A 197 -18.19 -10.94 -14.25
C ARG A 197 -19.34 -11.35 -15.15
N THR A 198 -20.31 -12.08 -14.60
CA THR A 198 -21.56 -12.43 -15.28
C THR A 198 -22.70 -11.58 -14.73
N VAL A 199 -23.64 -11.22 -15.59
CA VAL A 199 -24.93 -10.61 -15.19
C VAL A 199 -25.93 -11.72 -14.92
#